data_AF-A0A2G6CJ95-F1
#
_entry.id   AF-A0A2G6CJ95-F1
#
_cell.length_a   1.000
_cell.length_b   1.000
_cell.length_c   1.000
_cell.angle_alpha   90.00
_cell.angle_beta   90.00
_cell.angle_gamma   90.00
#
_symmetry.space_group_name_H-M   'P 1'
#
loop_
_entity.id
_entity.type
_entity.pdbx_description
1 polymer ?
#
loop_
_entity_poly.entity_id
_entity_poly.type
_entity_poly.pdbx_seq_one_letter_code
_entity_poly.pdbx_strand_id
1 'polypeptide(L)'
;NEGSSAFVAEVHQAGIFLLKDIPEEQMGQILGAYCPNVLFPYAREVVSDIVTRGSFPQLLLAPVNFDQAYLQSQQEQADGTEQA
;
A
#
# COMPACT_ATOMS: atom_id res chain seq x y z
N ASN A 1 16.10 -22.13 14.19
CA ASN A 1 14.86 -22.03 13.38
C ASN A 1 15.15 -22.57 11.99
N GLU A 2 14.67 -23.77 11.71
CA GLU A 2 14.83 -24.48 10.43
C GLU A 2 13.82 -23.93 9.39
N GLY A 3 14.00 -22.67 8.96
CA GLY A 3 13.17 -22.07 7.90
C GLY A 3 11.68 -21.88 8.21
N SER A 4 11.28 -22.01 9.48
CA SER A 4 9.89 -21.86 9.92
C SER A 4 9.50 -20.37 9.98
N SER A 5 8.29 -20.04 9.51
CA SER A 5 7.75 -18.68 9.57
C SER A 5 7.71 -18.16 11.01
N ALA A 6 8.32 -16.99 11.25
CA ALA A 6 8.32 -16.38 12.58
C ALA A 6 6.94 -15.82 12.96
N PHE A 7 6.29 -15.11 12.04
CA PHE A 7 4.89 -14.64 12.16
C PHE A 7 4.34 -14.28 10.77
N VAL A 8 3.01 -14.10 10.69
CA VAL A 8 2.31 -13.54 9.52
C VAL A 8 1.36 -12.47 10.04
N ALA A 9 1.40 -11.29 9.45
CA ALA A 9 0.52 -10.17 9.79
C ALA A 9 -0.09 -9.60 8.50
N GLU A 10 -1.42 -9.50 8.46
CA GLU A 10 -2.17 -8.92 7.34
C GLU A 10 -3.06 -7.80 7.89
N VAL A 11 -3.03 -6.64 7.22
CA VAL A 11 -3.76 -5.45 7.64
C VAL A 11 -4.44 -4.85 6.42
N HIS A 12 -5.75 -4.64 6.50
CA HIS A 12 -6.53 -3.93 5.48
C HIS A 12 -6.91 -2.57 6.02
N GLN A 13 -6.15 -1.55 5.64
CA GLN A 13 -6.45 -0.17 6.02
C GLN A 13 -7.37 0.47 4.98
N ALA A 14 -8.49 1.03 5.44
CA ALA A 14 -9.47 1.68 4.58
C ALA A 14 -9.74 3.13 5.02
N GLY A 15 -10.24 3.94 4.09
CA GLY A 15 -10.68 5.31 4.34
C GLY A 15 -11.76 5.73 3.35
N ILE A 16 -12.66 6.60 3.79
CA ILE A 16 -13.68 7.20 2.95
C ILE A 16 -13.16 8.56 2.48
N PHE A 17 -13.05 8.74 1.16
CA PHE A 17 -12.55 9.96 0.54
C PHE A 17 -13.67 10.63 -0.25
N LEU A 18 -13.87 11.93 -0.01
CA LEU A 18 -14.73 12.75 -0.86
C LEU A 18 -13.87 13.35 -1.97
N LEU A 19 -14.15 12.95 -3.21
CA LEU A 19 -13.53 13.51 -4.40
C LEU A 19 -14.55 14.39 -5.11
N LYS A 20 -14.24 15.67 -5.29
CA LYS A 20 -15.11 16.65 -5.93
C LYS A 20 -14.32 17.51 -6.89
N ASP A 21 -14.89 17.78 -8.06
CA ASP A 21 -14.32 18.66 -9.09
C ASP A 21 -12.92 18.20 -9.55
N ILE A 22 -12.69 16.88 -9.59
CA ILE A 22 -11.43 16.26 -10.01
C ILE A 22 -11.49 15.90 -11.51
N PRO A 23 -10.50 16.33 -12.33
CA PRO A 23 -10.38 15.88 -13.71
C PRO A 23 -10.19 14.36 -13.79
N GLU A 24 -10.83 13.72 -14.77
CA GLU A 24 -10.77 12.25 -14.93
C GLU A 24 -9.34 11.72 -15.07
N GLU A 25 -8.47 12.45 -15.77
CA GLU A 25 -7.04 12.11 -15.94
C GLU A 25 -6.28 12.03 -14.61
N GLN A 26 -6.71 12.77 -13.59
CA GLN A 26 -6.06 12.81 -12.27
C GLN A 26 -6.64 11.79 -11.29
N MET A 27 -7.82 11.25 -11.59
CA MET A 27 -8.54 10.31 -10.72
C MET A 27 -7.70 9.06 -10.44
N GLY A 28 -7.07 8.50 -11.48
CA GLY A 28 -6.23 7.31 -11.35
C GLY A 28 -5.06 7.53 -10.40
N GLN A 29 -4.35 8.66 -10.53
CA GLN A 29 -3.23 8.98 -9.63
C GLN A 29 -3.70 9.22 -8.20
N ILE A 30 -4.85 9.88 -8.00
CA ILE A 30 -5.39 10.12 -6.66
C ILE A 30 -5.74 8.79 -5.98
N LEU A 31 -6.44 7.89 -6.68
CA LEU A 31 -6.84 6.60 -6.13
C LEU A 31 -5.66 5.63 -5.96
N GLY A 32 -4.71 5.64 -6.90
CA GLY A 32 -3.59 4.69 -6.94
C GLY A 32 -2.35 5.12 -6.15
N ALA A 33 -2.14 6.42 -5.94
CA ALA A 33 -0.98 6.94 -5.20
C ALA A 33 -1.36 7.73 -3.95
N TYR A 34 -2.21 8.75 -4.10
CA TYR A 34 -2.50 9.68 -3.01
C TYR A 34 -3.27 9.03 -1.85
N CYS A 35 -4.40 8.39 -2.12
CA CYS A 35 -5.22 7.76 -1.09
C CYS A 35 -4.45 6.67 -0.32
N PRO A 36 -3.72 5.73 -0.96
CA PRO A 36 -2.87 4.77 -0.26
C PRO A 36 -1.78 5.43 0.60
N ASN A 37 -1.14 6.50 0.11
CA ASN A 37 -0.12 7.22 0.86
C ASN A 37 -0.67 7.85 2.15
N VAL A 38 -1.91 8.35 2.12
CA VAL A 38 -2.62 8.84 3.32
C VAL A 38 -2.92 7.71 4.31
N LEU A 39 -3.28 6.52 3.81
CA LEU A 39 -3.61 5.36 4.65
C LEU A 39 -2.36 4.66 5.21
N PHE A 40 -1.23 4.73 4.53
CA PHE A 40 -0.04 3.94 4.84
C PHE A 40 0.53 4.14 6.26
N PRO A 41 0.62 5.36 6.82
CA PRO A 41 1.09 5.55 8.20
C PRO A 41 0.26 4.76 9.22
N TYR A 42 -1.06 4.72 9.05
CA TYR A 42 -1.97 3.97 9.93
C TYR A 42 -1.78 2.46 9.78
N ALA A 43 -1.69 1.97 8.54
CA ALA A 43 -1.42 0.55 8.29
C ALA A 43 -0.07 0.12 8.91
N ARG A 44 0.97 0.95 8.73
CA ARG A 44 2.30 0.74 9.31
C ARG A 44 2.28 0.69 10.83
N GLU A 45 1.53 1.59 11.47
CA GLU A 45 1.38 1.59 12.93
C GLU A 45 0.71 0.30 13.41
N VAL A 46 -0.39 -0.11 12.78
CA VAL A 46 -1.10 -1.35 13.13
C VAL A 46 -0.20 -2.58 12.98
N VAL A 47 0.59 -2.67 11.92
CA VAL A 47 1.56 -3.75 11.73
C VAL A 47 2.59 -3.75 12.88
N SER A 48 3.18 -2.60 13.18
CA SER A 48 4.17 -2.47 14.27
C SER A 48 3.57 -2.91 15.62
N ASP A 49 2.34 -2.51 15.90
CA ASP A 49 1.62 -2.80 17.14
C ASP A 49 1.26 -4.29 17.27
N ILE A 50 0.76 -4.92 16.21
CA ILE A 50 0.49 -6.38 16.19
C ILE A 50 1.76 -7.20 16.41
N VAL A 51 2.87 -6.85 15.74
CA VAL A 51 4.15 -7.56 15.88
C VAL A 51 4.68 -7.43 17.32
N THR A 52 4.60 -6.23 17.89
CA THR A 52 5.04 -5.98 19.28
C THR A 52 4.17 -6.74 20.29
N ARG A 53 2.86 -6.83 20.07
CA ARG A 53 1.95 -7.69 20.87
C ARG A 53 2.30 -9.17 20.78
N GLY A 54 2.91 -9.60 19.67
CA GLY A 54 3.49 -10.94 19.51
C GLY A 54 4.79 -11.16 20.30
N SER A 55 5.24 -10.19 21.11
CA SER A 55 6.54 -10.19 21.80
C SER A 55 7.75 -10.26 20.86
N PHE A 56 7.55 -9.92 19.58
CA PHE A 56 8.63 -9.73 18.62
C PHE A 56 9.16 -8.28 18.69
N PRO A 57 10.40 -8.03 18.24
CA PRO A 57 10.91 -6.68 18.09
C PRO A 57 10.01 -5.82 17.19
N GLN A 58 9.99 -4.52 17.44
CA GLN A 58 9.21 -3.58 16.65
C GLN A 58 9.58 -3.66 15.16
N LEU A 59 8.58 -3.89 14.31
CA LEU A 59 8.74 -3.86 12.86
C LEU A 59 8.29 -2.51 12.30
N LEU A 60 9.25 -1.67 11.92
CA LEU A 60 8.99 -0.41 11.24
C LEU A 60 9.07 -0.62 9.73
N LEU A 61 7.93 -0.54 9.05
CA LEU A 61 7.89 -0.62 7.60
C LEU A 61 8.65 0.57 6.99
N ALA A 62 9.51 0.29 6.01
CA ALA A 62 10.16 1.33 5.23
C ALA A 62 9.10 2.19 4.51
N PRO A 63 9.35 3.49 4.30
CA PRO A 63 8.47 4.32 3.48
C PRO A 63 8.27 3.69 2.10
N VAL A 64 7.02 3.67 1.63
CA VAL A 64 6.65 3.20 0.29
C VAL A 64 6.42 4.41 -0.61
N ASN A 65 6.96 4.38 -1.83
CA ASN A 65 6.71 5.41 -2.84
C ASN A 65 5.52 4.98 -3.73
N PHE A 66 4.33 5.43 -3.37
CA PHE A 66 3.12 5.06 -4.10
C PHE A 66 2.99 5.71 -5.48
N ASP A 67 3.62 6.87 -5.72
CA ASP A 67 3.67 7.47 -7.06
C ASP A 67 4.44 6.57 -8.04
N GLN A 68 5.58 6.03 -7.60
CA GLN A 68 6.34 5.08 -8.42
C GLN A 68 5.59 3.76 -8.63
N ALA A 69 4.95 3.24 -7.58
CA ALA A 69 4.13 2.03 -7.70
C ALA A 69 2.97 2.19 -8.69
N TYR A 70 2.31 3.36 -8.68
CA TYR A 70 1.25 3.67 -9.63
C TYR A 70 1.75 3.76 -11.08
N LEU A 71 2.88 4.43 -11.30
CA LEU A 71 3.51 4.52 -12.63
C LEU A 71 3.90 3.14 -13.17
N GLN A 72 4.47 2.29 -12.31
CA GLN A 72 4.82 0.91 -12.68
C GLN A 72 3.58 0.10 -13.05
N SER A 73 2.51 0.20 -12.25
CA SER A 73 1.25 -0.50 -12.53
C SER A 73 0.60 -0.07 -13.85
N GLN A 74 0.70 1.22 -14.22
CA GLN A 74 0.22 1.69 -15.53
C GLN A 74 1.04 1.14 -16.70
N GLN A 75 2.38 1.04 -16.55
CA GLN A 75 3.24 0.44 -17.57
C GLN A 75 2.92 -1.05 -17.77
N GLU A 76 2.73 -1.79 -16.68
CA GLU A 76 2.36 -3.21 -16.72
C GLU A 76 0.99 -3.43 -17.39
N GLN A 77 0.02 -2.53 -17.18
CA GLN A 77 -1.28 -2.57 -17.87
C GLN A 77 -1.16 -2.25 -19.36
N ALA A 78 -0.28 -1.33 -19.75
CA ALA A 78 -0.03 -1.02 -21.15
C ALA A 78 0.62 -2.20 -21.89
N ASP A 79 1.66 -2.81 -21.31
CA ASP A 79 2.37 -3.96 -21.88
C ASP A 79 1.50 -5.23 -21.94
N GLY A 80 0.61 -5.43 -20.96
CA GLY A 80 -0.33 -6.56 -20.96
C GLY A 80 -1.41 -6.50 -22.03
N THR A 81 -1.61 -5.35 -22.68
CA THR A 81 -2.59 -5.16 -23.76
C THR A 81 -1.99 -5.45 -25.14
N GLU A 82 -0.66 -5.55 -25.27
CA GLU A 82 0.04 -5.83 -26.54
C GLU A 82 0.25 -7.33 -26.83
N GLN A 83 -0.13 -8.21 -25.89
CA GLN A 83 -0.03 -9.68 -26.03
C GLN A 83 -1.37 -10.42 -26.18
N ALA A 84 -2.48 -9.70 -26.41
CA ALA A 84 -3.82 -10.28 -26.61
C ALA A 84 -4.32 -10.12 -28.06
#